data_AF-A0A1J4PTC6-F1
#
_entry.id   AF-A0A1J4PTC6-F1
#
_cell.length_a   1.000
_cell.length_b   1.000
_cell.length_c   1.000
_cell.angle_alpha   90.00
_cell.angle_beta   90.00
_cell.angle_gamma   90.00
#
_symmetry.space_group_name_H-M   'P 1'
#
loop_
_entity.id
_entity.type
_entity.pdbx_description
1 polymer ?
#
loop_
_entity_poly.entity_id
_entity_poly.type
_entity_poly.pdbx_seq_one_letter_code
_entity_poly.pdbx_strand_id
1 'polypeptide(L)'
;MSAEIEGTWDLTIATPIGRVRPVIELRTQDGQLAGTAHGEREGEDLPLRDIALDGHRLTWKQSITRPMRLDLAFAVTVDGDTLTGTSKAGRLPSSKVTGRRRDDGADVVEPM
;
A
#
# COMPACT_ATOMS: atom_id res chain seq x y z
N MET A 1 14.34 2.28 -12.22
CA MET A 1 12.90 2.14 -12.48
C MET A 1 12.09 1.88 -11.19
N SER A 2 12.56 2.32 -10.02
CA SER A 2 11.74 2.41 -8.79
C SER A 2 11.15 3.81 -8.58
N ALA A 3 11.83 4.86 -9.07
CA ALA A 3 11.42 6.26 -8.94
C ALA A 3 9.99 6.56 -9.44
N GLU A 4 9.49 5.82 -10.45
CA GLU A 4 8.12 6.02 -10.95
C GLU A 4 7.04 5.64 -9.94
N ILE A 5 7.32 4.72 -9.00
CA ILE A 5 6.32 4.23 -8.04
C ILE A 5 6.46 4.84 -6.64
N GLU A 6 7.47 5.67 -6.40
CA GLU A 6 7.72 6.30 -5.10
C GLU A 6 6.59 7.26 -4.70
N GLY A 7 6.54 7.64 -3.43
CA GLY A 7 5.54 8.55 -2.91
C GLY A 7 4.38 7.84 -2.22
N THR A 8 3.31 8.60 -2.00
CA THR A 8 2.20 8.21 -1.15
C THR A 8 1.03 7.72 -1.97
N TRP A 9 0.44 6.60 -1.59
CA TRP A 9 -0.66 5.97 -2.31
C TRP A 9 -1.84 5.73 -1.37
N ASP A 10 -3.01 6.22 -1.76
CA ASP A 10 -4.27 5.90 -1.11
C ASP A 10 -4.82 4.61 -1.69
N LEU A 11 -4.86 3.56 -0.88
CA LEU A 11 -5.41 2.28 -1.28
C LEU A 11 -6.87 2.14 -0.86
N THR A 12 -7.57 1.25 -1.52
CA THR A 12 -8.90 0.77 -1.16
C THR A 12 -8.92 -0.74 -1.33
N ILE A 13 -9.16 -1.44 -0.22
CA ILE A 13 -9.20 -2.90 -0.17
C ILE A 13 -10.64 -3.32 0.11
N ALA A 14 -11.25 -4.04 -0.84
CA ALA A 14 -12.59 -4.58 -0.68
C ALA A 14 -12.52 -5.95 0.03
N THR A 15 -12.66 -5.94 1.35
CA THR A 15 -12.66 -7.14 2.19
C THR A 15 -14.09 -7.66 2.40
N PRO A 16 -14.29 -8.94 2.80
CA PRO A 16 -15.61 -9.48 3.08
C PRO A 16 -16.39 -8.74 4.18
N ILE A 17 -15.68 -8.09 5.11
CA ILE A 17 -16.27 -7.38 6.25
C ILE A 17 -16.44 -5.87 6.00
N GLY A 18 -15.96 -5.34 4.87
CA GLY A 18 -16.00 -3.92 4.58
C GLY A 18 -14.85 -3.43 3.69
N ARG A 19 -14.83 -2.13 3.42
CA ARG A 19 -13.73 -1.50 2.69
C ARG A 19 -12.77 -0.88 3.70
N VAL A 20 -11.48 -1.18 3.55
CA VAL A 20 -10.39 -0.60 4.33
C VAL A 20 -9.60 0.32 3.42
N ARG A 21 -9.14 1.47 3.94
CA ARG A 21 -8.43 2.49 3.15
C ARG A 21 -7.05 2.79 3.75
N PRO A 22 -6.08 1.87 3.64
CA PRO A 22 -4.74 2.14 4.12
C PRO A 22 -4.01 3.09 3.18
N VAL A 23 -3.08 3.84 3.75
CA VAL A 23 -2.17 4.70 3.00
C VAL A 23 -0.82 4.01 2.99
N ILE A 24 -0.16 3.91 1.83
CA ILE A 24 1.21 3.39 1.76
C ILE A 24 2.17 4.49 1.29
N GLU A 25 3.34 4.55 1.91
CA GLU A 25 4.47 5.36 1.46
C GLU A 25 5.52 4.42 0.86
N LEU A 26 5.97 4.70 -0.36
CA LEU A 26 7.00 3.96 -1.07
C LEU A 26 8.21 4.88 -1.32
N ARG A 27 9.41 4.41 -1.03
CA ARG A 27 10.64 5.18 -1.22
C ARG A 27 11.83 4.28 -1.47
N THR A 28 12.79 4.69 -2.30
CA THR A 28 14.05 3.97 -2.45
C THR A 28 14.99 4.35 -1.29
N GLN A 29 15.50 3.35 -0.59
CA GLN A 29 16.54 3.47 0.43
C GLN A 29 17.71 2.58 0.03
N ASP A 30 18.92 3.15 -0.05
CA ASP A 30 20.14 2.41 -0.40
C ASP A 30 20.04 1.59 -1.71
N GLY A 31 19.28 2.11 -2.68
CA GLY A 31 19.05 1.44 -3.97
C GLY A 31 17.99 0.32 -3.94
N GLN A 32 17.33 0.10 -2.81
CA GLN A 32 16.24 -0.87 -2.64
C GLN A 32 14.91 -0.16 -2.35
N LEU A 33 13.82 -0.70 -2.88
CA LEU A 33 12.49 -0.17 -2.61
C LEU A 33 12.06 -0.55 -1.19
N ALA A 34 11.75 0.46 -0.39
CA ALA A 34 11.19 0.33 0.95
C ALA A 34 9.80 0.95 0.97
N GLY A 35 8.99 0.55 1.96
CA GLY A 35 7.69 1.16 2.15
C GLY A 35 7.09 0.92 3.52
N THR A 36 6.17 1.79 3.90
CA THR A 36 5.41 1.72 5.14
C THR A 36 3.93 1.85 4.82
N ALA A 37 3.07 1.05 5.45
CA ALA A 37 1.64 1.29 5.42
C ALA A 37 1.20 1.92 6.73
N HIS A 38 0.37 2.94 6.61
CA HIS A 38 -0.32 3.60 7.69
C HIS A 38 -1.75 3.05 7.72
N GLY A 39 -2.07 2.35 8.81
CA GLY A 39 -3.42 1.86 9.07
C GLY A 39 -4.39 2.97 9.49
N GLU A 40 -5.66 2.61 9.70
CA GLU A 40 -6.69 3.55 10.19
C GLU A 40 -6.49 3.95 11.67
N ARG A 41 -5.59 3.29 12.39
CA ARG A 41 -5.24 3.60 13.78
C ARG A 41 -3.94 4.39 13.82
N GLU A 42 -3.96 5.49 14.57
CA GLU A 42 -2.78 6.31 14.84
C GLU A 42 -1.68 5.45 15.49
N GLY A 43 -0.48 5.44 14.89
CA GLY A 43 0.67 4.64 15.33
C GLY A 43 0.71 3.18 14.83
N GLU A 44 -0.20 2.75 13.96
CA GLU A 44 -0.15 1.45 13.29
C GLU A 44 0.64 1.55 11.97
N ASP A 45 1.94 1.84 12.09
CA ASP A 45 2.88 1.83 10.96
C ASP A 45 3.41 0.42 10.75
N LEU A 46 3.02 -0.18 9.63
CA LEU A 46 3.41 -1.54 9.27
C LEU A 46 4.41 -1.51 8.11
N PRO A 47 5.67 -1.89 8.34
CA PRO A 47 6.65 -1.95 7.26
C PRO A 47 6.22 -2.97 6.21
N LEU A 48 6.33 -2.60 4.94
CA LEU A 48 6.18 -3.52 3.83
C LEU A 48 7.41 -4.43 3.79
N ARG A 49 7.18 -5.73 3.71
CA ARG A 49 8.21 -6.78 3.66
C ARG A 49 8.20 -7.45 2.29
N ASP A 50 9.32 -8.06 1.91
CA ASP A 50 9.47 -8.77 0.63
C ASP A 50 8.99 -7.93 -0.56
N ILE A 51 9.33 -6.64 -0.57
CA ILE A 51 8.92 -5.74 -1.66
C ILE A 51 9.68 -6.13 -2.91
N ALA A 52 8.96 -6.44 -3.99
CA ALA A 52 9.53 -6.74 -5.28
C ALA A 52 8.74 -5.98 -6.36
N LEU A 53 9.49 -5.31 -7.24
CA LEU A 53 8.97 -4.63 -8.42
C LEU A 53 9.53 -5.33 -9.67
N ASP A 54 8.63 -5.93 -10.46
CA ASP A 54 8.94 -6.59 -11.72
C ASP A 54 8.18 -5.91 -12.87
N GLY A 55 8.87 -5.01 -13.58
CA GLY A 55 8.25 -4.10 -14.54
C GLY A 55 7.19 -3.23 -13.85
N HIS A 56 5.92 -3.45 -14.20
CA HIS A 56 4.76 -2.76 -13.62
C HIS A 56 4.13 -3.51 -12.44
N ARG A 57 4.60 -4.71 -12.11
CA ARG A 57 4.02 -5.54 -11.07
C ARG A 57 4.74 -5.31 -9.74
N LEU A 58 4.03 -4.77 -8.76
CA LEU A 58 4.49 -4.57 -7.41
C LEU A 58 3.90 -5.65 -6.49
N THR A 59 4.74 -6.31 -5.73
CA THR A 59 4.31 -7.27 -4.69
C THR A 59 4.98 -6.96 -3.38
N TRP A 60 4.24 -7.14 -2.28
CA TRP A 60 4.78 -7.02 -0.92
C TRP A 60 3.96 -7.85 0.06
N LYS A 61 4.48 -7.99 1.28
CA LYS A 61 3.81 -8.65 2.40
C LYS A 61 3.74 -7.74 3.62
N GLN A 62 2.74 -7.96 4.46
CA GLN A 62 2.59 -7.28 5.74
C GLN A 62 2.13 -8.27 6.79
N SER A 63 2.63 -8.14 8.02
CA SER A 63 2.23 -8.99 9.13
C SER A 63 1.52 -8.12 10.16
N ILE A 64 0.20 -8.24 10.22
CA ILE A 64 -0.61 -7.66 11.31
C ILE A 64 -0.42 -8.58 12.52
N THR A 65 -0.14 -8.01 13.69
CA THR A 65 0.11 -8.81 14.92
C THR A 65 -1.00 -8.69 15.96
N ARG A 66 -1.90 -7.71 15.83
CA ARG A 66 -3.01 -7.48 16.75
C ARG A 66 -4.27 -7.01 16.00
N PRO A 67 -5.48 -7.35 16.48
CA PRO A 67 -5.77 -8.29 17.58
C PRO A 67 -5.52 -9.76 17.22
N MET A 68 -5.36 -10.08 15.93
CA MET A 68 -5.01 -11.41 15.43
C MET A 68 -3.75 -11.33 14.57
N ARG A 69 -2.89 -12.36 14.64
CA ARG A 69 -1.74 -12.47 13.74
C ARG A 69 -2.21 -12.88 12.35
N LEU A 70 -1.96 -12.03 11.37
CA LEU A 70 -2.36 -12.26 9.98
C LEU A 70 -1.26 -11.80 9.04
N ASP A 71 -0.86 -12.69 8.13
CA ASP A 71 0.02 -12.33 7.02
C ASP A 71 -0.82 -11.99 5.79
N LEU A 72 -0.62 -10.77 5.32
CA LEU A 72 -1.20 -10.21 4.12
C LEU A 72 -0.17 -10.26 3.01
N ALA A 73 -0.56 -10.80 1.85
CA ALA A 73 0.24 -10.75 0.64
C ALA A 73 -0.50 -9.91 -0.40
N PHE A 74 0.20 -8.95 -0.98
CA PHE A 74 -0.33 -8.03 -1.97
C PHE A 74 0.37 -8.28 -3.31
N ALA A 75 -0.43 -8.27 -4.37
CA ALA A 75 0.06 -8.33 -5.74
C ALA A 75 -0.77 -7.37 -6.59
N VAL A 76 -0.11 -6.33 -7.08
CA VAL A 76 -0.75 -5.22 -7.78
C VAL A 76 0.07 -4.83 -9.01
N THR A 77 -0.60 -4.19 -9.95
CA THR A 77 -0.02 -3.60 -11.14
C THR A 77 -0.15 -2.10 -11.02
N VAL A 78 0.96 -1.40 -11.21
CA VAL A 78 1.06 0.06 -11.21
C VAL A 78 1.05 0.54 -12.65
N ASP A 79 0.12 1.44 -12.96
CA ASP A 79 -0.04 2.08 -14.26
C ASP A 79 -0.18 3.59 -14.05
N GLY A 80 0.92 4.31 -14.27
CA GLY A 80 1.06 5.73 -13.91
C GLY A 80 0.76 5.95 -12.43
N ASP A 81 -0.26 6.77 -12.15
CA ASP A 81 -0.71 7.12 -10.80
C ASP A 81 -1.84 6.22 -10.29
N THR A 82 -2.07 5.09 -10.95
CA THR A 82 -3.09 4.12 -10.56
C THR A 82 -2.50 2.77 -10.21
N LEU A 83 -3.12 2.10 -9.27
CA LEU A 83 -2.71 0.78 -8.79
C LEU A 83 -3.93 -0.13 -8.75
N THR A 84 -3.82 -1.33 -9.32
CA THR A 84 -4.91 -2.31 -9.30
C THR A 84 -4.38 -3.71 -9.04
N GLY A 85 -5.12 -4.52 -8.29
CA GLY A 85 -4.71 -5.89 -8.03
C GLY A 85 -5.49 -6.56 -6.92
N THR A 86 -4.79 -7.39 -6.14
CA THR A 86 -5.40 -8.20 -5.10
C THR A 86 -4.55 -8.28 -3.83
N SER A 87 -5.22 -8.49 -2.71
CA SER A 87 -4.60 -8.85 -1.44
C SER A 87 -5.15 -10.17 -0.95
N LYS A 88 -4.31 -10.95 -0.27
CA LYS A 88 -4.69 -12.26 0.30
C LYS A 88 -4.28 -12.31 1.75
N ALA A 89 -5.24 -12.71 2.59
CA ALA A 89 -5.09 -12.82 4.04
C ALA A 89 -5.06 -14.29 4.45
N GLY A 90 -3.89 -14.91 4.54
CA GLY A 90 -3.76 -16.33 4.87
C GLY A 90 -4.60 -17.24 3.96
N ARG A 91 -5.58 -17.95 4.55
CA ARG A 91 -6.49 -18.88 3.85
C ARG A 91 -7.77 -18.23 3.32
N LEU A 92 -7.95 -16.93 3.53
CA LEU A 92 -9.14 -16.21 3.06
C LEU A 92 -9.10 -15.99 1.53
N PRO A 93 -10.28 -15.79 0.91
CA PRO A 93 -10.36 -15.37 -0.48
C PRO A 93 -9.58 -14.07 -0.73
N SER A 94 -9.10 -13.90 -1.96
CA SER A 94 -8.45 -12.66 -2.37
C SER A 94 -9.43 -11.49 -2.34
N SER A 95 -9.01 -10.38 -1.77
CA SER A 95 -9.73 -9.10 -1.77
C SER A 95 -9.22 -8.24 -2.93
N LYS A 96 -10.11 -7.49 -3.59
CA LYS A 96 -9.71 -6.55 -4.64
C LYS A 96 -9.01 -5.34 -4.02
N VAL A 97 -7.90 -4.93 -4.62
CA VAL A 97 -7.14 -3.74 -4.25
C VAL A 97 -7.17 -2.76 -5.41
N THR A 98 -7.47 -1.51 -5.10
CA THR A 98 -7.28 -0.38 -6.01
C THR A 98 -6.52 0.70 -5.25
N GLY A 99 -5.78 1.54 -5.95
CA GLY A 99 -5.08 2.66 -5.33
C GLY A 99 -4.83 3.79 -6.30
N ARG A 100 -4.59 4.97 -5.74
CA ARG A 100 -4.21 6.17 -6.48
C ARG A 100 -3.04 6.84 -5.78
N ARG A 101 -2.06 7.31 -6.55
CA ARG A 101 -0.97 8.12 -6.02
C ARG A 101 -1.54 9.47 -5.58
N ARG A 102 -1.11 9.97 -4.43
CA ARG A 102 -1.35 11.35 -4.06
C ARG A 102 -0.45 12.21 -4.92
N ASP A 103 -1.08 13.05 -5.72
CA ASP A 103 -0.41 14.22 -6.25
C ASP A 103 -0.16 15.15 -5.06
N ASP A 104 1.09 15.55 -4.81
CA ASP A 104 1.46 16.52 -3.77
C ASP A 104 1.07 17.95 -4.19
N GLY A 105 -0.17 18.09 -4.66
CA GLY A 105 -0.75 19.29 -5.23
C GLY A 105 -1.97 19.73 -4.43
N ALA A 106 -1.73 20.69 -3.53
CA ALA A 106 -2.69 21.59 -2.89
C ALA A 106 -3.61 21.01 -1.80
N ASP A 107 -3.21 21.23 -0.55
CA ASP A 107 -4.00 22.06 0.38
C ASP A 107 -3.03 22.89 1.24
N VAL A 108 -2.38 23.88 0.62
CA VAL A 108 -1.97 25.08 1.35
C VAL A 108 -3.25 25.90 1.60
N VAL A 109 -3.99 25.53 2.64
CA VAL A 109 -4.96 26.44 3.24
C VAL A 109 -4.18 27.47 4.06
N GLU A 110 -3.71 28.54 3.41
CA GLU A 110 -3.24 29.73 4.13
C GLU A 110 -4.43 30.31 4.93
N PRO A 111 -4.26 30.58 6.23
CA PRO A 111 -5.33 31.08 7.08
C PRO A 111 -5.62 32.56 6.74
N MET A 112 -6.90 32.90 6.59
CA MET A 112 -7.40 34.27 6.73
C MET A 112 -8.06 34.44 8.10
#